data_AF-A0A1G0GUE4-F1
#
_entry.id   AF-A0A1G0GUE4-F1
#
_cell.length_a   1.000
_cell.length_b   1.000
_cell.length_c   1.000
_cell.angle_alpha   90.00
_cell.angle_beta   90.00
_cell.angle_gamma   90.00
#
_symmetry.space_group_name_H-M   'P 1'
#
loop_
_entity.id
_entity.type
_entity.pdbx_description
1 polymer ?
#
loop_
_entity_poly.entity_id
_entity_poly.type
_entity_poly.pdbx_seq_one_letter_code
_entity_poly.pdbx_strand_id
1 'polypeptide(L)'
;MSRKIDPAVQTEDSRSAWVNHSIEDFTCPVTKSLFFDPVIACNTAATCGHSFEKRECVGKLKQCPCCREEITLVSPALHTKNTLDEILLGHPKLWQDVYFNLDHFTEVFTQENGLKTQNGIRFIRLLEHASNHLNDKAIEGTQRGKSAIEILASTLAGRDLLRKKLRIDVSGKFFFGHHKEDAAEISPTSLQIQINGKSIQEWLSISTAMEIMQDEEQKARQALFDEAQTITRNLHSDFQRILRSQGLFRTGAAAAGHRVFSETVNPTLQKVVYGNEAAVKAALESVRSDLAQLAALLSDTGTVKDYSDRTITGMTLLQAAAASGDIDMCLMLKNYMSPEEFATQLAEIFPKGIEAHEREQQRNTFNFDAILAAIRAANTLDLDAALNKTDNGSVLCRALEEFRHQFSELSNNEKIFNPQHLLRAFEVYNALWNRCEGDSSDRDYKKRDLFWRQIIGYTQRFMPACYAQAFSQGLYYLVKVDQLDSWRPEAFKRDLKLRRDNFSYFPLPIDSRSGLGFDFAIYALMQASTARRCVPALCRPLFPKTFVEQKQLAFRTLRREGRVQSREQSDERRCVVKSMR
;
A
#
# COMPACT_ATOMS: atom_id res chain seq x y z
N MET A 1 12.36 -37.35 -47.52
CA MET A 1 13.75 -37.44 -47.05
C MET A 1 13.79 -37.03 -45.59
N SER A 2 14.26 -37.94 -44.73
CA SER A 2 14.16 -37.91 -43.26
C SER A 2 14.92 -36.77 -42.59
N ARG A 3 14.39 -36.28 -41.46
CA ARG A 3 15.19 -36.05 -40.24
C ARG A 3 14.42 -36.56 -39.02
N LYS A 4 15.00 -37.57 -38.39
CA LYS A 4 14.62 -38.15 -37.09
C LYS A 4 14.86 -37.13 -35.98
N ILE A 5 14.00 -37.14 -34.96
CA ILE A 5 14.36 -36.77 -33.59
C ILE A 5 13.69 -37.78 -32.68
N ASP A 6 14.50 -38.58 -31.98
CA ASP A 6 14.14 -39.31 -30.77
C ASP A 6 14.48 -38.42 -29.57
N PRO A 7 13.78 -38.56 -28.42
CA PRO A 7 14.44 -39.29 -27.35
C PRO A 7 13.51 -40.23 -26.57
N ALA A 8 13.91 -41.49 -26.52
CA ALA A 8 13.57 -42.40 -25.44
C ALA A 8 14.26 -41.95 -24.14
N VAL A 9 13.51 -41.82 -23.05
CA VAL A 9 14.06 -41.88 -21.68
C VAL A 9 13.79 -43.29 -21.19
N GLN A 10 14.84 -44.10 -21.11
CA GLN A 10 14.83 -45.44 -20.53
C GLN A 10 15.17 -45.38 -19.05
N THR A 11 14.34 -45.98 -18.20
CA THR A 11 14.78 -46.66 -16.97
C THR A 11 13.95 -47.92 -16.78
N GLU A 12 14.64 -49.03 -16.50
CA GLU A 12 14.10 -50.38 -16.34
C GLU A 12 13.27 -50.52 -15.06
N ASP A 13 11.94 -50.62 -15.17
CA ASP A 13 11.12 -51.41 -14.23
C ASP A 13 9.80 -51.86 -14.88
N SER A 14 9.43 -53.11 -14.67
CA SER A 14 8.44 -53.86 -15.47
C SER A 14 6.98 -53.73 -14.99
N ARG A 15 6.61 -52.58 -14.38
CA ARG A 15 5.23 -52.35 -13.87
C ARG A 15 4.60 -50.99 -14.19
N SER A 16 5.22 -50.12 -14.97
CA SER A 16 4.62 -48.85 -15.42
C SER A 16 4.22 -48.94 -16.89
N ALA A 17 2.95 -49.21 -17.19
CA ALA A 17 2.41 -48.94 -18.52
C ALA A 17 2.33 -47.41 -18.69
N TRP A 18 3.27 -46.82 -19.43
CA TRP A 18 3.23 -45.41 -19.79
C TRP A 18 2.25 -45.23 -20.94
N VAL A 19 1.17 -44.47 -20.73
CA VAL A 19 0.32 -44.01 -21.82
C VAL A 19 1.02 -42.81 -22.46
N ASN A 20 1.64 -43.02 -23.62
CA ASN A 20 2.16 -41.90 -24.41
C ASN A 20 0.98 -41.20 -25.07
N HIS A 21 0.63 -40.02 -24.58
CA HIS A 21 -0.38 -39.17 -25.21
C HIS A 21 0.21 -38.46 -26.44
N SER A 22 -0.47 -38.54 -27.58
CA SER A 22 -0.17 -37.69 -28.75
C SER A 22 -0.80 -36.32 -28.55
N ILE A 23 -0.20 -35.27 -29.12
CA ILE A 23 -0.80 -33.93 -29.12
C ILE A 23 -2.18 -33.92 -29.84
N GLU A 24 -2.38 -34.87 -30.76
CA GLU A 24 -3.63 -35.10 -31.48
C GLU A 24 -4.77 -35.52 -30.54
N ASP A 25 -4.46 -36.21 -29.43
CA ASP A 25 -5.43 -36.62 -28.41
C ASP A 25 -6.06 -35.41 -27.69
N PHE A 26 -5.40 -34.25 -27.76
CA PHE A 26 -5.83 -32.99 -27.17
C PHE A 26 -6.34 -31.98 -28.20
N THR A 27 -6.54 -32.41 -29.45
CA THR A 27 -7.04 -31.57 -30.53
C THR A 27 -8.52 -31.80 -30.76
N CYS A 28 -9.31 -30.73 -30.81
CA CYS A 28 -10.73 -30.84 -31.12
C CYS A 28 -10.91 -31.25 -32.59
N PRO A 29 -11.68 -32.31 -32.89
CA PRO A 29 -11.91 -32.75 -34.27
C PRO A 29 -12.73 -31.75 -35.10
N VAL A 30 -13.41 -30.80 -34.45
CA VAL A 30 -14.20 -29.75 -35.12
C VAL A 30 -13.39 -28.49 -35.34
N THR A 31 -12.80 -27.92 -34.27
CA THR A 31 -12.05 -26.66 -34.37
C THR A 31 -10.62 -26.85 -34.88
N LYS A 32 -10.14 -28.10 -34.95
CA LYS A 32 -8.77 -28.47 -35.37
C LYS A 32 -7.67 -27.77 -34.55
N SER A 33 -8.01 -27.35 -33.34
CA SER A 33 -7.14 -26.64 -32.40
C SER A 33 -7.06 -27.42 -31.09
N LEU A 34 -6.03 -27.16 -30.27
CA LEU A 34 -5.94 -27.71 -28.93
C LEU A 34 -7.09 -27.20 -28.06
N PHE A 35 -7.55 -28.04 -27.12
CA PHE A 35 -8.73 -27.69 -26.31
C PHE A 35 -8.49 -26.51 -25.36
N PHE A 36 -9.48 -25.62 -25.29
CA PHE A 36 -9.58 -24.60 -24.24
C PHE A 36 -10.52 -25.05 -23.12
N ASP A 37 -11.73 -25.50 -23.45
CA ASP A 37 -12.69 -26.01 -22.48
C ASP A 37 -13.32 -27.30 -23.00
N PRO A 38 -12.62 -28.45 -22.89
CA PRO A 38 -13.10 -29.70 -23.49
C PRO A 38 -14.28 -30.29 -22.72
N VAL A 39 -15.21 -30.88 -23.46
CA VAL A 39 -16.35 -31.68 -22.96
C VAL A 39 -16.36 -33.05 -23.59
N ILE A 40 -16.73 -34.07 -22.82
CA ILE A 40 -16.81 -35.46 -23.28
C ILE A 40 -18.18 -35.72 -23.89
N ALA A 41 -18.20 -36.44 -25.01
CA ALA A 41 -19.44 -36.94 -25.59
C ALA A 41 -19.98 -38.17 -24.88
N CYS A 42 -21.22 -38.03 -24.41
CA CYS A 42 -21.99 -39.08 -23.75
C CYS A 42 -23.26 -39.37 -24.55
N ASN A 43 -23.73 -40.62 -24.56
CA ASN A 43 -25.09 -40.97 -24.96
C ASN A 43 -25.86 -41.55 -23.76
N THR A 44 -27.08 -42.04 -23.97
CA THR A 44 -27.93 -42.58 -22.89
C THR A 44 -27.40 -43.85 -22.24
N ALA A 45 -26.42 -44.54 -22.85
CA ALA A 45 -25.90 -45.82 -22.41
C ALA A 45 -24.39 -45.81 -22.06
N ALA A 46 -23.58 -44.98 -22.70
CA ALA A 46 -22.12 -44.93 -22.54
C ALA A 46 -21.49 -43.62 -23.05
N THR A 47 -20.22 -43.39 -22.73
CA THR A 47 -19.41 -42.34 -23.33
C THR A 47 -18.72 -42.86 -24.59
N CYS A 48 -18.79 -42.15 -25.70
CA CYS A 48 -18.04 -42.55 -26.91
C CYS A 48 -16.54 -42.22 -26.83
N GLY A 49 -16.09 -41.62 -25.71
CA GLY A 49 -14.69 -41.35 -25.41
C GLY A 49 -14.10 -40.12 -26.12
N HIS A 50 -14.79 -39.56 -27.11
CA HIS A 50 -14.32 -38.39 -27.84
C HIS A 50 -14.64 -37.09 -27.11
N SER A 51 -13.68 -36.16 -27.11
CA SER A 51 -13.82 -34.83 -26.52
C SER A 51 -14.02 -33.75 -27.58
N PHE A 52 -14.73 -32.69 -27.22
CA PHE A 52 -15.12 -31.60 -28.09
C PHE A 52 -14.91 -30.26 -27.40
N GLU A 53 -14.64 -29.20 -28.16
CA GLU A 53 -14.56 -27.85 -27.60
C GLU A 53 -15.96 -27.39 -27.23
N LYS A 54 -16.16 -27.07 -25.95
CA LYS A 54 -17.49 -26.80 -25.40
C LYS A 54 -18.21 -25.69 -26.14
N ARG A 55 -17.53 -24.58 -26.36
CA ARG A 55 -18.15 -23.39 -26.94
C ARG A 55 -18.66 -23.62 -28.36
N GLU A 56 -17.94 -24.42 -29.16
CA GLU A 56 -18.32 -24.66 -30.54
C GLU A 56 -19.28 -25.82 -30.74
N CYS A 57 -19.26 -26.80 -29.83
CA CYS A 57 -19.96 -28.05 -30.08
C CYS A 57 -21.24 -28.21 -29.25
N VAL A 58 -21.33 -27.65 -28.04
CA VAL A 58 -22.52 -27.80 -27.18
C VAL A 58 -23.73 -27.11 -27.83
N GLY A 59 -24.83 -27.86 -27.97
CA GLY A 59 -26.06 -27.37 -28.60
C GLY A 59 -26.03 -27.33 -30.14
N LYS A 60 -24.86 -27.51 -30.77
CA LYS A 60 -24.70 -27.56 -32.24
C LYS A 60 -24.54 -28.99 -32.77
N LEU A 61 -23.83 -29.85 -32.04
CA LEU A 61 -23.64 -31.25 -32.42
C LEU A 61 -24.72 -32.15 -31.82
N LYS A 62 -25.36 -32.95 -32.68
CA LYS A 62 -26.29 -34.02 -32.28
C LYS A 62 -25.69 -35.42 -32.47
N GLN A 63 -24.69 -35.54 -33.35
CA GLN A 63 -23.96 -36.77 -33.64
C GLN A 63 -22.47 -36.53 -33.56
N CYS A 64 -21.73 -37.54 -33.10
CA CYS A 64 -20.29 -37.51 -33.01
C CYS A 64 -19.67 -37.52 -34.41
N PRO A 65 -18.87 -36.52 -34.81
CA PRO A 65 -18.23 -36.53 -36.13
C PRO A 65 -17.17 -37.64 -36.28
N CYS A 66 -16.71 -38.24 -35.19
CA CYS A 66 -15.70 -39.30 -35.19
C CYS A 66 -16.32 -40.69 -35.36
N CYS A 67 -17.35 -41.01 -34.59
CA CYS A 67 -17.96 -42.35 -34.56
C CYS A 67 -19.42 -42.40 -35.01
N ARG A 68 -20.02 -41.25 -35.37
CA ARG A 68 -21.41 -41.08 -35.86
C ARG A 68 -22.53 -41.43 -34.87
N GLU A 69 -22.18 -41.84 -33.65
CA GLU A 69 -23.12 -42.05 -32.55
C GLU A 69 -23.88 -40.77 -32.18
N GLU A 70 -25.14 -40.91 -31.74
CA GLU A 70 -25.88 -39.80 -31.13
C GLU A 70 -25.25 -39.40 -29.80
N ILE A 71 -25.06 -38.10 -29.56
CA ILE A 71 -24.32 -37.61 -28.40
C ILE A 71 -24.99 -36.40 -27.75
N THR A 72 -24.78 -36.27 -26.45
CA THR A 72 -25.03 -35.09 -25.63
C THR A 72 -23.70 -34.62 -25.02
N LEU A 73 -23.43 -33.32 -25.09
CA LEU A 73 -22.19 -32.70 -24.61
C LEU A 73 -22.45 -31.91 -23.33
N VAL A 74 -22.47 -32.60 -22.19
CA VAL A 74 -22.78 -31.99 -20.88
C VAL A 74 -21.68 -32.14 -19.85
N SER A 75 -20.80 -33.13 -20.01
CA SER A 75 -19.80 -33.47 -19.00
C SER A 75 -18.45 -32.82 -19.32
N PRO A 76 -17.83 -32.08 -18.38
CA PRO A 76 -16.50 -31.51 -18.58
C PRO A 76 -15.43 -32.62 -18.68
N ALA A 77 -14.52 -32.49 -19.64
CA ALA A 77 -13.39 -33.41 -19.82
C ALA A 77 -12.21 -33.00 -18.92
N LEU A 78 -12.41 -33.01 -17.59
CA LEU A 78 -11.44 -32.48 -16.64
C LEU A 78 -10.07 -33.16 -16.72
N HIS A 79 -10.03 -34.47 -16.95
CA HIS A 79 -8.76 -35.19 -17.10
C HIS A 79 -8.00 -34.73 -18.35
N THR A 80 -8.67 -34.62 -19.49
CA THR A 80 -8.11 -34.08 -20.74
C THR A 80 -7.61 -32.66 -20.55
N LYS A 81 -8.41 -31.81 -19.89
CA LYS A 81 -8.09 -30.40 -19.63
C LYS A 81 -6.85 -30.25 -18.75
N ASN A 82 -6.79 -30.97 -17.63
CA ASN A 82 -5.69 -30.89 -16.68
C ASN A 82 -4.39 -31.45 -17.26
N THR A 83 -4.47 -32.58 -17.98
CA THR A 83 -3.30 -33.19 -18.64
C THR A 83 -2.75 -32.28 -19.73
N LEU A 84 -3.63 -31.66 -20.54
CA LEU A 84 -3.20 -30.66 -21.52
C LEU A 84 -2.53 -29.47 -20.84
N ASP A 85 -3.06 -28.97 -19.72
CA ASP A 85 -2.45 -27.84 -19.00
C ASP A 85 -1.05 -28.17 -18.49
N GLU A 86 -0.81 -29.39 -18.03
CA GLU A 86 0.53 -29.86 -17.64
C GLU A 86 1.49 -29.91 -18.84
N ILE A 87 1.03 -30.39 -19.99
CA ILE A 87 1.81 -30.41 -21.24
C ILE A 87 2.15 -28.98 -21.69
N LEU A 88 1.17 -28.07 -21.65
CA LEU A 88 1.33 -26.67 -22.04
C LEU A 88 2.31 -25.91 -21.13
N LEU A 89 2.38 -26.26 -19.84
CA LEU A 89 3.37 -25.71 -18.92
C LEU A 89 4.80 -26.18 -19.26
N GLY A 90 4.96 -27.42 -19.73
CA GLY A 90 6.25 -27.95 -20.19
C GLY A 90 6.65 -27.48 -21.59
N HIS A 91 5.69 -27.02 -22.40
CA HIS A 91 5.89 -26.65 -23.81
C HIS A 91 5.16 -25.34 -24.19
N PRO A 92 5.66 -24.17 -23.75
CA PRO A 92 4.93 -22.90 -23.90
C PRO A 92 4.58 -22.48 -25.34
N LYS A 93 5.28 -23.00 -26.35
CA LYS A 93 4.96 -22.70 -27.76
C LYS A 93 3.61 -23.24 -28.21
N LEU A 94 3.14 -24.31 -27.59
CA LEU A 94 1.86 -24.95 -27.92
C LEU A 94 0.64 -24.10 -27.52
N TRP A 95 0.82 -23.08 -26.68
CA TRP A 95 -0.27 -22.15 -26.33
C TRP A 95 -0.84 -21.42 -27.55
N GLN A 96 -0.05 -21.26 -28.63
CA GLN A 96 -0.49 -20.62 -29.88
C GLN A 96 -1.49 -21.46 -30.67
N ASP A 97 -1.52 -22.78 -30.42
CA ASP A 97 -2.40 -23.74 -31.07
C ASP A 97 -3.68 -24.01 -30.24
N VAL A 98 -3.79 -23.41 -29.05
CA VAL A 98 -4.97 -23.53 -28.19
C VAL A 98 -6.11 -22.71 -28.76
N TYR A 99 -7.28 -23.34 -28.83
CA TYR A 99 -8.48 -22.71 -29.33
C TYR A 99 -8.78 -21.41 -28.57
N PHE A 100 -8.94 -20.31 -29.30
CA PHE A 100 -9.27 -19.01 -28.73
C PHE A 100 -10.51 -18.42 -29.42
N ASN A 101 -11.58 -18.27 -28.64
CA ASN A 101 -12.83 -17.65 -29.11
C ASN A 101 -12.97 -16.25 -28.50
N LEU A 102 -12.90 -15.22 -29.34
CA LEU A 102 -12.91 -13.83 -28.89
C LEU A 102 -14.26 -13.40 -28.30
N ASP A 103 -15.38 -13.95 -28.77
CA ASP A 103 -16.70 -13.68 -28.20
C ASP A 103 -16.79 -14.22 -26.77
N HIS A 104 -16.34 -15.46 -26.54
CA HIS A 104 -16.29 -16.07 -25.21
C HIS A 104 -15.33 -15.32 -24.28
N PHE A 105 -14.16 -14.91 -24.77
CA PHE A 105 -13.25 -14.08 -24.01
C PHE A 105 -13.91 -12.77 -23.58
N THR A 106 -14.63 -12.11 -24.49
CA THR A 106 -15.33 -10.85 -24.22
C THR A 106 -16.44 -11.02 -23.19
N GLU A 107 -17.22 -12.10 -23.28
CA GLU A 107 -18.23 -12.46 -22.28
C GLU A 107 -17.61 -12.63 -20.89
N VAL A 108 -16.53 -13.41 -20.77
CA VAL A 108 -15.84 -13.63 -19.49
C VAL A 108 -15.19 -12.34 -18.97
N PHE A 109 -14.66 -11.51 -19.87
CA PHE A 109 -14.01 -10.25 -19.53
C PHE A 109 -14.99 -9.22 -18.99
N THR A 110 -16.20 -9.14 -19.58
CA THR A 110 -17.23 -8.15 -19.22
C THR A 110 -18.04 -8.52 -17.98
N GLN A 111 -18.02 -9.80 -17.57
CA GLN A 111 -18.65 -10.25 -16.34
C GLN A 111 -17.90 -9.77 -15.10
N GLU A 112 -18.65 -9.37 -14.06
CA GLU A 112 -18.08 -9.01 -12.77
C GLU A 112 -17.29 -10.21 -12.20
N ASN A 113 -16.02 -9.99 -11.85
CA ASN A 113 -15.08 -11.02 -11.42
C ASN A 113 -14.86 -12.17 -12.44
N GLY A 114 -15.30 -12.07 -13.68
CA GLY A 114 -15.19 -13.15 -14.68
C GLY A 114 -13.74 -13.56 -14.95
N LEU A 115 -12.79 -12.61 -14.93
CA LEU A 115 -11.35 -12.90 -15.03
C LEU A 115 -10.74 -13.66 -13.83
N LYS A 116 -11.45 -13.73 -12.70
CA LYS A 116 -11.04 -14.52 -11.52
C LYS A 116 -11.55 -15.96 -11.59
N THR A 117 -12.43 -16.28 -12.54
CA THR A 117 -12.93 -17.66 -12.76
C THR A 117 -11.83 -18.54 -13.37
N GLN A 118 -12.02 -19.86 -13.35
CA GLN A 118 -11.08 -20.79 -13.99
C GLN A 118 -10.88 -20.50 -15.49
N ASN A 119 -11.96 -20.17 -16.20
CA ASN A 119 -11.87 -19.80 -17.62
C ASN A 119 -11.17 -18.45 -17.80
N GLY A 120 -11.43 -17.48 -16.92
CA GLY A 120 -10.73 -16.19 -16.91
C GLY A 120 -9.22 -16.34 -16.70
N ILE A 121 -8.81 -17.15 -15.72
CA ILE A 121 -7.40 -17.43 -15.45
C ILE A 121 -6.73 -18.13 -16.63
N ARG A 122 -7.43 -19.09 -17.26
CA ARG A 122 -6.92 -19.80 -18.44
C ARG A 122 -6.75 -18.88 -19.65
N PHE A 123 -7.70 -17.96 -19.88
CA PHE A 123 -7.55 -16.94 -20.93
C PHE A 123 -6.34 -16.04 -20.69
N ILE A 124 -6.10 -15.63 -19.44
CA ILE A 124 -4.92 -14.83 -19.11
C ILE A 124 -3.64 -15.60 -19.46
N ARG A 125 -3.51 -16.86 -19.02
CA ARG A 125 -2.34 -17.70 -19.34
C ARG A 125 -2.14 -17.90 -20.84
N LEU A 126 -3.23 -18.11 -21.58
CA LEU A 126 -3.18 -18.22 -23.03
C LEU A 126 -2.63 -16.94 -23.65
N LEU A 127 -3.12 -15.77 -23.24
CA LEU A 127 -2.63 -14.48 -23.73
C LEU A 127 -1.19 -14.16 -23.27
N GLU A 128 -0.70 -14.74 -22.17
CA GLU A 128 0.71 -14.61 -21.73
C GLU A 128 1.69 -15.29 -22.70
N HIS A 129 1.28 -16.41 -23.31
CA HIS A 129 2.16 -17.26 -24.13
C HIS A 129 1.84 -17.25 -25.63
N ALA A 130 0.69 -16.71 -26.05
CA ALA A 130 0.21 -16.73 -27.42
C ALA A 130 -0.12 -15.32 -27.93
N SER A 131 0.91 -14.64 -28.45
CA SER A 131 0.80 -13.26 -28.95
C SER A 131 -0.10 -13.13 -30.18
N ASN A 132 -0.25 -14.19 -30.99
CA ASN A 132 -1.22 -14.25 -32.09
C ASN A 132 -2.65 -13.98 -31.57
N HIS A 133 -3.08 -14.62 -30.49
CA HIS A 133 -4.43 -14.40 -29.94
C HIS A 133 -4.64 -13.00 -29.35
N LEU A 134 -3.55 -12.33 -28.95
CA LEU A 134 -3.59 -10.95 -28.48
C LEU A 134 -3.75 -9.95 -29.63
N ASN A 135 -3.03 -10.17 -30.74
CA ASN A 135 -2.87 -9.22 -31.84
C ASN A 135 -3.81 -9.46 -33.02
N ASP A 136 -4.15 -10.71 -33.31
CA ASP A 136 -4.92 -11.07 -34.50
C ASP A 136 -6.37 -10.65 -34.36
N LYS A 137 -6.95 -10.25 -35.49
CA LYS A 137 -8.35 -9.88 -35.57
C LYS A 137 -9.22 -11.12 -35.72
N ALA A 138 -10.32 -11.17 -34.96
CA ALA A 138 -11.30 -12.23 -35.11
C ALA A 138 -11.86 -12.27 -36.54
N ILE A 139 -11.86 -13.44 -37.15
CA ILE A 139 -12.31 -13.66 -38.54
C ILE A 139 -13.84 -13.78 -38.60
N GLU A 140 -14.46 -14.27 -37.52
CA GLU A 140 -15.89 -14.55 -37.37
C GLU A 140 -16.40 -14.17 -35.98
N GLY A 141 -17.71 -14.31 -35.74
CA GLY A 141 -18.36 -13.96 -34.47
C GLY A 141 -18.77 -12.49 -34.32
N THR A 142 -19.26 -12.12 -33.14
CA THR A 142 -19.75 -10.76 -32.84
C THR A 142 -18.64 -9.72 -32.72
N GLN A 143 -17.42 -10.16 -32.37
CA GLN A 143 -16.22 -9.32 -32.34
C GLN A 143 -15.40 -9.35 -33.64
N ARG A 144 -15.99 -9.78 -34.76
CA ARG A 144 -15.31 -9.82 -36.07
C ARG A 144 -14.60 -8.51 -36.40
N GLY A 145 -13.34 -8.60 -36.80
CA GLY A 145 -12.49 -7.47 -37.16
C GLY A 145 -11.81 -6.75 -35.99
N LYS A 146 -12.04 -7.19 -34.75
CA LYS A 146 -11.35 -6.70 -33.54
C LYS A 146 -10.37 -7.74 -33.02
N SER A 147 -9.32 -7.26 -32.34
CA SER A 147 -8.35 -8.09 -31.61
C SER A 147 -8.63 -8.09 -30.10
N ALA A 148 -8.08 -9.06 -29.36
CA ALA A 148 -8.23 -9.13 -27.91
C ALA A 148 -7.62 -7.90 -27.22
N ILE A 149 -6.51 -7.37 -27.75
CA ILE A 149 -5.90 -6.17 -27.20
C ILE A 149 -6.78 -4.92 -27.38
N GLU A 150 -7.51 -4.79 -28.49
CA GLU A 150 -8.45 -3.67 -28.67
C GLU A 150 -9.54 -3.68 -27.59
N ILE A 151 -10.05 -4.87 -27.27
CA ILE A 151 -11.06 -5.08 -26.23
C ILE A 151 -10.48 -4.75 -24.86
N LEU A 152 -9.28 -5.25 -24.55
CA LEU A 152 -8.59 -4.97 -23.28
C LEU A 152 -8.27 -3.48 -23.13
N ALA A 153 -7.77 -2.83 -24.18
CA ALA A 153 -7.40 -1.42 -24.18
C ALA A 153 -8.62 -0.48 -24.03
N SER A 154 -9.80 -0.92 -24.45
CA SER A 154 -11.05 -0.14 -24.36
C SER A 154 -11.50 0.14 -22.93
N THR A 155 -11.05 -0.67 -21.96
CA THR A 155 -11.45 -0.54 -20.54
C THR A 155 -10.23 -0.39 -19.64
N LEU A 156 -10.43 0.18 -18.44
CA LEU A 156 -9.32 0.33 -17.51
C LEU A 156 -8.80 -1.01 -16.97
N ALA A 157 -9.72 -1.90 -16.57
CA ALA A 157 -9.36 -3.21 -16.03
C ALA A 157 -8.52 -4.02 -17.05
N GLY A 158 -8.84 -3.92 -18.34
CA GLY A 158 -8.08 -4.57 -19.40
C GLY A 158 -6.71 -3.92 -19.64
N ARG A 159 -6.61 -2.57 -19.60
CA ARG A 159 -5.31 -1.86 -19.63
C ARG A 159 -4.41 -2.25 -18.45
N ASP A 160 -4.98 -2.40 -17.27
CA ASP A 160 -4.26 -2.85 -16.07
C ASP A 160 -3.79 -4.31 -16.20
N LEU A 161 -4.61 -5.19 -16.78
CA LEU A 161 -4.23 -6.57 -17.09
C LEU A 161 -3.04 -6.61 -18.05
N LEU A 162 -3.08 -5.81 -19.12
CA LEU A 162 -1.99 -5.68 -20.11
C LEU A 162 -0.68 -5.23 -19.44
N ARG A 163 -0.73 -4.21 -18.57
CA ARG A 163 0.47 -3.68 -17.90
C ARG A 163 1.02 -4.58 -16.80
N LYS A 164 0.15 -5.16 -15.95
CA LYS A 164 0.58 -5.83 -14.71
C LYS A 164 0.78 -7.33 -14.88
N LYS A 165 -0.06 -8.00 -15.68
CA LYS A 165 -0.06 -9.46 -15.80
C LYS A 165 0.58 -9.95 -17.08
N LEU A 166 0.23 -9.34 -18.22
CA LEU A 166 0.74 -9.78 -19.53
C LEU A 166 2.18 -9.30 -19.82
N ARG A 167 2.80 -8.53 -18.90
CA ARG A 167 4.23 -8.15 -18.89
C ARG A 167 4.75 -7.61 -20.23
N ILE A 168 3.91 -6.86 -20.93
CA ILE A 168 4.21 -6.32 -22.25
C ILE A 168 5.36 -5.31 -22.17
N ASP A 169 6.40 -5.53 -22.97
CA ASP A 169 7.43 -4.54 -23.25
C ASP A 169 6.92 -3.51 -24.27
N VAL A 170 6.54 -2.33 -23.79
CA VAL A 170 6.05 -1.24 -24.66
C VAL A 170 7.19 -0.34 -25.16
N SER A 171 8.46 -0.61 -24.80
CA SER A 171 9.54 0.37 -24.99
C SER A 171 10.94 -0.19 -25.34
N GLY A 172 11.12 -1.51 -25.42
CA GLY A 172 12.44 -2.08 -25.68
C GLY A 172 13.48 -1.77 -24.60
N LYS A 173 13.05 -1.39 -23.39
CA LYS A 173 13.95 -1.02 -22.27
C LYS A 173 13.51 -1.69 -20.97
N PHE A 174 14.29 -2.71 -20.61
CA PHE A 174 14.53 -3.31 -19.30
C PHE A 174 13.46 -3.10 -18.20
N PHE A 175 12.75 -4.19 -17.89
CA PHE A 175 12.26 -4.47 -16.55
C PHE A 175 13.14 -5.54 -15.90
N PHE A 176 13.57 -5.31 -14.66
CA PHE A 176 14.37 -6.27 -13.90
C PHE A 176 13.56 -7.53 -13.58
N GLY A 177 14.08 -8.69 -14.00
CA GLY A 177 13.83 -9.97 -13.30
C GLY A 177 13.23 -11.12 -14.10
N HIS A 178 12.90 -10.98 -15.39
CA HIS A 178 12.39 -12.12 -16.17
C HIS A 178 13.02 -12.17 -17.57
N HIS A 179 13.34 -13.40 -18.01
CA HIS A 179 13.93 -13.67 -19.32
C HIS A 179 12.98 -13.15 -20.43
N LYS A 180 13.59 -12.59 -21.48
CA LYS A 180 12.93 -11.98 -22.64
C LYS A 180 12.07 -12.95 -23.46
N GLU A 181 12.06 -14.23 -23.09
CA GLU A 181 11.51 -15.33 -23.88
C GLU A 181 10.05 -15.69 -23.50
N ASP A 182 9.49 -15.12 -22.42
CA ASP A 182 8.18 -15.48 -21.87
C ASP A 182 7.15 -14.31 -21.81
N ALA A 183 7.40 -13.19 -22.49
CA ALA A 183 6.50 -12.03 -22.47
C ALA A 183 5.59 -11.98 -23.71
N ALA A 184 4.32 -11.67 -23.50
CA ALA A 184 3.37 -11.45 -24.60
C ALA A 184 3.79 -10.22 -25.42
N GLU A 185 4.13 -10.44 -26.69
CA GLU A 185 4.53 -9.36 -27.60
C GLU A 185 3.30 -8.71 -28.24
N ILE A 186 3.21 -7.37 -28.18
CA ILE A 186 2.23 -6.61 -28.95
C ILE A 186 2.89 -6.16 -30.25
N SER A 187 2.25 -6.43 -31.37
CA SER A 187 2.76 -6.00 -32.67
C SER A 187 2.81 -4.47 -32.77
N PRO A 188 3.81 -3.89 -33.48
CA PRO A 188 3.86 -2.45 -33.73
C PRO A 188 2.57 -1.91 -34.35
N THR A 189 1.94 -2.69 -35.22
CA THR A 189 0.65 -2.35 -35.85
C THR A 189 -0.47 -2.26 -34.82
N SER A 190 -0.55 -3.21 -33.89
CA SER A 190 -1.54 -3.22 -32.81
C SER A 190 -1.37 -2.02 -31.88
N LEU A 191 -0.13 -1.61 -31.59
CA LEU A 191 0.16 -0.45 -30.74
C LEU A 191 -0.36 0.87 -31.32
N GLN A 192 -0.45 0.98 -32.65
CA GLN A 192 -0.96 2.17 -33.33
C GLN A 192 -2.49 2.21 -33.45
N ILE A 193 -3.20 1.16 -33.04
CA ILE A 193 -4.68 1.13 -33.10
C ILE A 193 -5.25 2.22 -32.18
N GLN A 194 -6.18 3.00 -32.70
CA GLN A 194 -6.84 4.09 -32.00
C GLN A 194 -8.07 3.58 -31.25
N ILE A 195 -8.07 3.76 -29.93
CA ILE A 195 -9.18 3.42 -29.04
C ILE A 195 -9.55 4.68 -28.25
N ASN A 196 -10.82 5.11 -28.32
CA ASN A 196 -11.31 6.29 -27.59
C ASN A 196 -10.42 7.55 -27.76
N GLY A 197 -9.89 7.77 -28.97
CA GLY A 197 -9.12 8.96 -29.33
C GLY A 197 -7.64 8.94 -28.91
N LYS A 198 -7.11 7.83 -28.39
CA LYS A 198 -5.67 7.62 -28.14
C LYS A 198 -5.23 6.27 -28.72
N SER A 199 -3.98 6.17 -29.14
CA SER A 199 -3.37 4.90 -29.55
C SER A 199 -3.25 3.96 -28.35
N ILE A 200 -3.22 2.64 -28.61
CA ILE A 200 -2.94 1.65 -27.57
C ILE A 200 -1.59 1.93 -26.90
N GLN A 201 -0.58 2.36 -27.66
CA GLN A 201 0.71 2.79 -27.11
C GLN A 201 0.56 3.92 -26.09
N GLU A 202 -0.22 4.96 -26.41
CA GLU A 202 -0.49 6.06 -25.49
C GLU A 202 -1.28 5.62 -24.26
N TRP A 203 -2.24 4.70 -24.40
CA TRP A 203 -2.97 4.10 -23.28
C TRP A 203 -2.10 3.28 -22.33
N LEU A 204 -1.07 2.63 -22.87
CA LEU A 204 -0.13 1.82 -22.11
C LEU A 204 1.07 2.62 -21.60
N SER A 205 1.25 3.87 -22.05
CA SER A 205 2.30 4.77 -21.57
C SER A 205 2.14 5.13 -20.09
N ILE A 206 3.28 5.32 -19.42
CA ILE A 206 3.34 5.66 -17.98
C ILE A 206 2.64 6.99 -17.69
N SER A 207 2.72 7.98 -18.58
CA SER A 207 2.08 9.29 -18.42
C SER A 207 0.56 9.19 -18.35
N THR A 208 -0.07 8.48 -19.29
CA THR A 208 -1.53 8.26 -19.29
C THR A 208 -1.96 7.40 -18.10
N ALA A 209 -1.14 6.43 -17.68
CA ALA A 209 -1.41 5.63 -16.48
C ALA A 209 -1.37 6.47 -15.20
N MET A 210 -0.44 7.43 -15.08
CA MET A 210 -0.37 8.36 -13.96
C MET A 210 -1.56 9.33 -13.93
N GLU A 211 -2.00 9.85 -15.08
CA GLU A 211 -3.20 10.70 -15.18
C GLU A 211 -4.46 9.96 -14.72
N ILE A 212 -4.63 8.70 -15.14
CA ILE A 212 -5.78 7.89 -14.72
C ILE A 212 -5.68 7.50 -13.26
N MET A 213 -4.50 7.12 -12.76
CA MET A 213 -4.31 6.84 -11.34
C MET A 213 -4.62 8.05 -10.48
N GLN A 214 -4.28 9.26 -10.93
CA GLN A 214 -4.65 10.51 -10.25
C GLN A 214 -6.16 10.77 -10.32
N ASP A 215 -6.79 10.59 -11.47
CA ASP A 215 -8.24 10.79 -11.65
C ASP A 215 -9.07 9.72 -10.91
N GLU A 216 -8.60 8.49 -10.82
CA GLU A 216 -9.22 7.42 -10.04
C GLU A 216 -8.93 7.53 -8.55
N GLU A 217 -7.72 7.90 -8.13
CA GLU A 217 -7.46 8.24 -6.74
C GLU A 217 -8.35 9.42 -6.33
N GLN A 218 -8.56 10.39 -7.21
CA GLN A 218 -9.44 11.52 -6.98
C GLN A 218 -10.93 11.13 -6.98
N LYS A 219 -11.38 10.25 -7.87
CA LYS A 219 -12.75 9.71 -7.89
C LYS A 219 -13.03 8.76 -6.73
N ALA A 220 -12.08 7.91 -6.33
CA ALA A 220 -12.19 7.04 -5.17
C ALA A 220 -12.15 7.85 -3.87
N ARG A 221 -11.31 8.90 -3.80
CA ARG A 221 -11.34 9.90 -2.72
C ARG A 221 -12.66 10.64 -2.68
N GLN A 222 -13.21 11.02 -3.83
CA GLN A 222 -14.50 11.70 -3.92
C GLN A 222 -15.63 10.76 -3.51
N ALA A 223 -15.63 9.50 -3.96
CA ALA A 223 -16.62 8.50 -3.59
C ALA A 223 -16.55 8.13 -2.10
N LEU A 224 -15.35 7.92 -1.55
CA LEU A 224 -15.15 7.70 -0.11
C LEU A 224 -15.52 8.95 0.69
N PHE A 225 -15.27 10.15 0.16
CA PHE A 225 -15.67 11.41 0.79
C PHE A 225 -17.18 11.62 0.73
N ASP A 226 -17.83 11.27 -0.37
CA ASP A 226 -19.28 11.39 -0.56
C ASP A 226 -20.04 10.34 0.26
N GLU A 227 -19.51 9.11 0.35
CA GLU A 227 -20.01 8.05 1.22
C GLU A 227 -19.78 8.41 2.69
N ALA A 228 -18.58 8.87 3.06
CA ALA A 228 -18.30 9.37 4.41
C ALA A 228 -19.15 10.61 4.75
N GLN A 229 -19.39 11.52 3.81
CA GLN A 229 -20.29 12.66 4.01
C GLN A 229 -21.74 12.21 4.13
N THR A 230 -22.17 11.19 3.41
CA THR A 230 -23.54 10.67 3.46
C THR A 230 -23.79 9.90 4.74
N ILE A 231 -22.85 9.05 5.17
CA ILE A 231 -22.85 8.42 6.49
C ILE A 231 -22.79 9.49 7.58
N THR A 232 -21.94 10.53 7.43
CA THR A 232 -21.86 11.63 8.39
C THR A 232 -23.12 12.49 8.41
N ARG A 233 -23.78 12.74 7.26
CA ARG A 233 -25.06 13.46 7.19
C ARG A 233 -26.19 12.66 7.82
N ASN A 234 -26.23 11.35 7.57
CA ASN A 234 -27.24 10.45 8.13
C ASN A 234 -27.05 10.32 9.64
N LEU A 235 -25.81 10.09 10.10
CA LEU A 235 -25.46 10.11 11.52
C LEU A 235 -25.72 11.48 12.14
N HIS A 236 -25.44 12.59 11.44
CA HIS A 236 -25.72 13.94 11.94
C HIS A 236 -27.22 14.23 12.00
N SER A 237 -28.03 13.78 11.03
CA SER A 237 -29.48 13.93 11.07
C SER A 237 -30.12 13.06 12.14
N ASP A 238 -29.63 11.83 12.33
CA ASP A 238 -30.06 10.94 13.40
C ASP A 238 -29.65 11.48 14.77
N PHE A 239 -28.43 12.00 14.89
CA PHE A 239 -27.93 12.62 16.10
C PHE A 239 -28.66 13.95 16.40
N GLN A 240 -28.97 14.78 15.40
CA GLN A 240 -29.78 15.98 15.58
C GLN A 240 -31.25 15.67 15.89
N ARG A 241 -31.79 14.56 15.39
CA ARG A 241 -33.12 14.05 15.73
C ARG A 241 -33.19 13.57 17.18
N ILE A 242 -32.12 12.90 17.65
CA ILE A 242 -31.94 12.46 19.05
C ILE A 242 -31.66 13.65 19.99
N LEU A 243 -30.87 14.63 19.55
CA LEU A 243 -30.59 15.85 20.33
C LEU A 243 -31.82 16.77 20.45
N ARG A 244 -32.67 16.83 19.41
CA ARG A 244 -33.94 17.57 19.46
C ARG A 244 -34.99 16.89 20.33
N SER A 245 -34.97 15.57 20.47
CA SER A 245 -35.85 14.86 21.40
C SER A 245 -35.39 14.92 22.88
N GLN A 246 -34.18 15.42 23.16
CA GLN A 246 -33.60 15.46 24.51
C GLN A 246 -33.06 16.83 24.98
N GLY A 247 -33.31 17.92 24.24
CA GLY A 247 -33.20 19.29 24.75
C GLY A 247 -31.82 19.75 25.28
N LEU A 248 -30.69 19.31 24.70
CA LEU A 248 -29.35 19.62 25.22
C LEU A 248 -28.45 20.32 24.20
N PHE A 249 -28.52 21.65 24.18
CA PHE A 249 -27.43 22.52 23.73
C PHE A 249 -26.96 23.37 24.92
N ARG A 250 -25.76 23.10 25.44
CA ARG A 250 -24.93 24.13 26.07
C ARG A 250 -23.49 23.96 25.60
N THR A 251 -23.05 24.92 24.81
CA THR A 251 -21.66 25.23 24.51
C THR A 251 -21.00 25.74 25.80
N GLY A 252 -20.10 24.94 26.37
CA GLY A 252 -19.23 25.38 27.46
C GLY A 252 -17.78 25.35 26.98
N ALA A 253 -17.17 26.52 26.86
CA ALA A 253 -15.72 26.65 26.75
C ALA A 253 -15.09 26.10 28.04
N ALA A 254 -14.21 25.10 27.95
CA ALA A 254 -13.48 24.59 29.09
C ALA A 254 -12.45 25.64 29.53
N ALA A 255 -12.60 26.13 30.76
CA ALA A 255 -11.64 27.01 31.41
C ALA A 255 -10.36 26.23 31.74
N ALA A 256 -9.21 26.78 31.34
CA ALA A 256 -7.90 26.24 31.67
C ALA A 256 -7.63 26.37 33.17
N GLY A 257 -7.79 25.29 33.93
CA GLY A 257 -7.18 25.18 35.25
C GLY A 257 -5.66 25.08 35.10
N HIS A 258 -4.89 25.82 35.89
CA HIS A 258 -3.44 25.65 35.93
C HIS A 258 -3.11 24.25 36.48
N ARG A 259 -2.51 23.38 35.66
CA ARG A 259 -1.98 22.09 36.11
C ARG A 259 -0.75 22.30 36.97
N VAL A 260 -0.55 21.44 37.96
CA VAL A 260 0.62 21.51 38.86
C VAL A 260 1.85 21.00 38.10
N PHE A 261 2.98 21.70 38.25
CA PHE A 261 4.27 21.20 37.80
C PHE A 261 4.88 20.34 38.90
N SER A 262 5.34 19.13 38.55
CA SER A 262 5.99 18.22 39.48
C SER A 262 7.11 17.44 38.82
N GLU A 263 8.33 17.55 39.39
CA GLU A 263 9.48 16.76 38.94
C GLU A 263 9.33 15.27 39.21
N THR A 264 8.44 14.87 40.14
CA THR A 264 8.21 13.46 40.46
C THR A 264 7.58 12.68 39.31
N VAL A 265 6.97 13.37 38.35
CA VAL A 265 6.36 12.79 37.14
C VAL A 265 7.41 12.49 36.06
N ASN A 266 8.55 13.21 36.07
CA ASN A 266 9.57 13.15 35.02
C ASN A 266 10.07 11.72 34.71
N PRO A 267 10.33 10.82 35.68
CA PRO A 267 10.76 9.46 35.37
C PRO A 267 9.74 8.66 34.55
N THR A 268 8.44 8.88 34.76
CA THR A 268 7.38 8.20 34.00
C THR A 268 7.10 8.91 32.68
N LEU A 269 7.13 10.24 32.67
CA LEU A 269 7.03 11.05 31.46
C LEU A 269 8.16 10.74 30.47
N GLN A 270 9.37 10.50 30.96
CA GLN A 270 10.52 10.10 30.14
C GLN A 270 10.25 8.78 29.41
N LYS A 271 9.61 7.81 30.09
CA LYS A 271 9.23 6.52 29.49
C LYS A 271 8.14 6.69 28.44
N VAL A 272 7.21 7.64 28.62
CA VAL A 272 6.20 8.00 27.61
C VAL A 272 6.88 8.55 26.36
N VAL A 273 7.76 9.53 26.52
CA VAL A 273 8.47 10.17 25.39
C VAL A 273 9.38 9.17 24.67
N TYR A 274 9.91 8.17 25.36
CA TYR A 274 10.66 7.05 24.77
C TYR A 274 9.78 5.93 24.20
N GLY A 275 8.46 6.08 24.23
CA GLY A 275 7.51 5.12 23.67
C GLY A 275 7.57 3.75 24.35
N ASN A 276 7.89 3.68 25.65
CA ASN A 276 7.96 2.42 26.41
C ASN A 276 6.68 2.18 27.22
N GLU A 277 5.62 1.77 26.52
CA GLU A 277 4.28 1.55 27.11
C GLU A 277 4.30 0.54 28.26
N ALA A 278 5.07 -0.54 28.15
CA ALA A 278 5.18 -1.55 29.20
C ALA A 278 5.75 -0.96 30.51
N ALA A 279 6.79 -0.13 30.41
CA ALA A 279 7.40 0.51 31.57
C ALA A 279 6.52 1.62 32.17
N VAL A 280 5.74 2.32 31.34
CA VAL A 280 4.73 3.29 31.83
C VAL A 280 3.62 2.56 32.57
N LYS A 281 3.09 1.48 31.99
CA LYS A 281 2.07 0.64 32.63
C LYS A 281 2.55 0.09 33.97
N ALA A 282 3.78 -0.44 34.04
CA ALA A 282 4.36 -0.92 35.29
C ALA A 282 4.47 0.19 36.36
N ALA A 283 4.83 1.42 35.95
CA ALA A 283 4.88 2.56 36.86
C ALA A 283 3.48 2.92 37.40
N LEU A 284 2.46 2.94 36.55
CA LEU A 284 1.07 3.20 36.94
C LEU A 284 0.52 2.12 37.89
N GLU A 285 0.79 0.84 37.60
CA GLU A 285 0.37 -0.26 38.47
C GLU A 285 1.02 -0.19 39.85
N SER A 286 2.28 0.25 39.94
CA SER A 286 3.00 0.34 41.22
C SER A 286 2.40 1.35 42.21
N VAL A 287 1.71 2.38 41.69
CA VAL A 287 1.05 3.42 42.50
C VAL A 287 -0.48 3.27 42.50
N ARG A 288 -1.02 2.23 41.88
CA ARG A 288 -2.46 2.09 41.63
C ARG A 288 -3.32 2.06 42.90
N SER A 289 -2.76 1.55 44.00
CA SER A 289 -3.44 1.51 45.30
C SER A 289 -3.45 2.86 46.02
N ASP A 290 -2.55 3.79 45.66
CA ASP A 290 -2.50 5.15 46.20
C ASP A 290 -3.16 6.11 45.19
N LEU A 291 -4.45 6.37 45.41
CA LEU A 291 -5.26 7.20 44.51
C LEU A 291 -4.72 8.63 44.38
N ALA A 292 -4.08 9.18 45.42
CA ALA A 292 -3.54 10.54 45.38
C ALA A 292 -2.27 10.60 44.52
N GLN A 293 -1.36 9.63 44.68
CA GLN A 293 -0.18 9.52 43.84
C GLN A 293 -0.53 9.19 42.39
N LEU A 294 -1.51 8.31 42.16
CA LEU A 294 -1.99 7.99 40.82
C LEU A 294 -2.57 9.22 40.13
N ALA A 295 -3.43 9.98 40.82
CA ALA A 295 -4.01 11.21 40.28
C ALA A 295 -2.94 12.26 39.95
N ALA A 296 -1.99 12.50 40.86
CA ALA A 296 -0.87 13.42 40.62
C ALA A 296 -0.05 12.97 39.39
N LEU A 297 0.28 11.68 39.30
CA LEU A 297 1.07 11.14 38.18
C LEU A 297 0.38 11.30 36.81
N LEU A 298 -0.96 11.29 36.77
CA LEU A 298 -1.75 11.40 35.54
C LEU A 298 -2.10 12.84 35.15
N SER A 299 -2.16 13.76 36.10
CA SER A 299 -2.65 15.13 35.90
C SER A 299 -1.58 16.22 36.04
N ASP A 300 -0.49 15.96 36.76
CA ASP A 300 0.63 16.87 36.88
C ASP A 300 1.46 16.91 35.59
N THR A 301 2.17 18.02 35.42
CA THR A 301 3.03 18.27 34.26
C THR A 301 4.50 18.15 34.63
N GLY A 302 5.29 17.63 33.70
CA GLY A 302 6.74 17.48 33.86
C GLY A 302 7.54 18.18 32.77
N THR A 303 8.85 17.99 32.83
CA THR A 303 9.80 18.40 31.79
C THR A 303 10.83 17.30 31.56
N VAL A 304 10.95 16.84 30.31
CA VAL A 304 11.85 15.75 29.91
C VAL A 304 12.44 16.03 28.53
N LYS A 305 13.42 15.22 28.10
CA LYS A 305 13.98 15.29 26.75
C LYS A 305 13.67 14.04 25.94
N ASP A 306 13.36 14.19 24.65
CA ASP A 306 13.20 13.06 23.74
C ASP A 306 14.55 12.53 23.21
N TYR A 307 14.51 11.49 22.37
CA TYR A 307 15.73 10.93 21.75
C TYR A 307 16.45 11.90 20.80
N SER A 308 15.77 12.98 20.39
CA SER A 308 16.30 14.04 19.52
C SER A 308 16.82 15.23 20.33
N ASP A 309 16.93 15.08 21.66
CA ASP A 309 17.29 16.12 22.63
C ASP A 309 16.30 17.30 22.71
N ARG A 310 15.07 17.13 22.20
CA ARG A 310 14.02 18.15 22.32
C ARG A 310 13.44 18.17 23.71
N THR A 311 13.35 19.36 24.29
CA THR A 311 12.75 19.55 25.61
C THR A 311 11.23 19.57 25.49
N ILE A 312 10.57 18.56 26.04
CA ILE A 312 9.13 18.49 26.21
C ILE A 312 8.80 19.11 27.57
N THR A 313 8.15 20.28 27.57
CA THR A 313 7.86 21.07 28.78
C THR A 313 6.36 21.18 29.04
N GLY A 314 5.97 21.15 30.31
CA GLY A 314 4.60 21.45 30.75
C GLY A 314 3.55 20.49 30.19
N MET A 315 3.89 19.21 30.05
CA MET A 315 2.97 18.18 29.56
C MET A 315 2.72 17.12 30.62
N THR A 316 1.48 16.63 30.65
CA THR A 316 1.10 15.39 31.33
C THR A 316 1.55 14.17 30.52
N LEU A 317 1.42 12.97 31.10
CA LEU A 317 1.68 11.71 30.39
C LEU A 317 0.84 11.56 29.12
N LEU A 318 -0.46 11.86 29.19
CA LEU A 318 -1.36 11.74 28.03
C LEU A 318 -1.09 12.84 26.99
N GLN A 319 -0.78 14.07 27.41
CA GLN A 319 -0.44 15.15 26.48
C GLN A 319 0.83 14.84 25.71
N ALA A 320 1.87 14.31 26.36
CA ALA A 320 3.10 13.90 25.69
C ALA A 320 2.87 12.73 24.70
N ALA A 321 2.09 11.72 25.10
CA ALA A 321 1.71 10.62 24.21
C ALA A 321 0.94 11.15 22.98
N ALA A 322 -0.05 12.03 23.19
CA ALA A 322 -0.83 12.64 22.13
C ALA A 322 0.01 13.53 21.21
N ALA A 323 0.91 14.34 21.77
CA ALA A 323 1.83 15.22 21.02
C ALA A 323 2.76 14.44 20.08
N SER A 324 3.09 13.20 20.46
CA SER A 324 3.93 12.30 19.69
C SER A 324 3.16 11.45 18.68
N GLY A 325 1.81 11.43 18.72
CA GLY A 325 0.98 10.54 17.90
C GLY A 325 0.92 9.09 18.38
N ASP A 326 1.30 8.81 19.63
CA ASP A 326 1.30 7.47 20.22
C ASP A 326 -0.08 7.05 20.74
N ILE A 327 -0.93 6.60 19.80
CA ILE A 327 -2.33 6.22 20.08
C ILE A 327 -2.43 5.04 21.06
N ASP A 328 -1.51 4.09 20.98
CA ASP A 328 -1.56 2.88 21.81
C ASP A 328 -1.23 3.24 23.27
N MET A 329 -0.29 4.16 23.49
CA MET A 329 -0.02 4.74 24.81
C MET A 329 -1.22 5.55 25.32
N CYS A 330 -1.86 6.37 24.48
CA CYS A 330 -3.08 7.11 24.86
C CYS A 330 -4.21 6.17 25.29
N LEU A 331 -4.43 5.07 24.58
CA LEU A 331 -5.42 4.04 24.90
C LEU A 331 -5.10 3.35 26.22
N MET A 332 -3.83 3.04 26.48
CA MET A 332 -3.39 2.47 27.74
C MET A 332 -3.66 3.43 28.90
N LEU A 333 -3.27 4.71 28.77
CA LEU A 333 -3.47 5.75 29.79
C LEU A 333 -4.95 6.03 30.08
N LYS A 334 -5.81 5.96 29.07
CA LYS A 334 -7.28 6.11 29.21
C LYS A 334 -7.85 5.18 30.28
N ASN A 335 -7.28 4.00 30.49
CA ASN A 335 -7.78 3.02 31.46
C ASN A 335 -7.47 3.38 32.94
N TYR A 336 -6.64 4.40 33.19
CA TYR A 336 -6.24 4.80 34.54
C TYR A 336 -6.83 6.15 34.98
N MET A 337 -7.57 6.85 34.11
CA MET A 337 -8.14 8.17 34.39
C MET A 337 -9.63 8.22 34.07
N SER A 338 -10.32 9.24 34.58
CA SER A 338 -11.73 9.44 34.26
C SER A 338 -11.92 9.91 32.81
N PRO A 339 -13.08 9.63 32.18
CA PRO A 339 -13.39 10.14 30.84
C PRO A 339 -13.29 11.68 30.74
N GLU A 340 -13.67 12.40 31.80
CA GLU A 340 -13.62 13.86 31.86
C GLU A 340 -12.18 14.38 31.85
N GLU A 341 -11.29 13.79 32.65
CA GLU A 341 -9.89 14.21 32.71
C GLU A 341 -9.18 13.90 31.39
N PHE A 342 -9.44 12.72 30.80
CA PHE A 342 -8.96 12.35 29.48
C PHE A 342 -9.39 13.37 28.41
N ALA A 343 -10.69 13.72 28.38
CA ALA A 343 -11.23 14.67 27.41
C ALA A 343 -10.69 16.09 27.63
N THR A 344 -10.47 16.50 28.88
CA THR A 344 -9.93 17.81 29.26
C THR A 344 -8.48 17.95 28.78
N GLN A 345 -7.63 16.98 29.09
CA GLN A 345 -6.23 16.98 28.65
C GLN A 345 -6.10 17.02 27.12
N LEU A 346 -6.94 16.29 26.39
CA LEU A 346 -6.97 16.35 24.92
C LEU A 346 -7.47 17.70 24.38
N ALA A 347 -8.43 18.34 25.05
CA ALA A 347 -8.93 19.65 24.65
C ALA A 347 -7.88 20.76 24.88
N GLU A 348 -7.05 20.65 25.91
CA GLU A 348 -5.95 21.59 26.17
C GLU A 348 -4.88 21.58 25.09
N ILE A 349 -4.55 20.39 24.56
CA ILE A 349 -3.54 20.25 23.51
C ILE A 349 -4.13 20.44 22.10
N PHE A 350 -5.41 20.15 21.89
CA PHE A 350 -6.14 20.41 20.64
C PHE A 350 -7.37 21.31 20.86
N PRO A 351 -7.19 22.61 21.16
CA PRO A 351 -8.28 23.50 21.55
C PRO A 351 -9.33 23.70 20.46
N LYS A 352 -8.89 23.71 19.19
CA LYS A 352 -9.77 23.81 18.01
C LYS A 352 -10.19 22.43 17.47
N GLY A 353 -9.80 21.36 18.15
CA GLY A 353 -9.97 19.98 17.71
C GLY A 353 -8.86 19.47 16.79
N ILE A 354 -8.75 18.14 16.72
CA ILE A 354 -7.72 17.41 15.98
C ILE A 354 -7.80 17.72 14.49
N GLU A 355 -9.01 17.79 13.91
CA GLU A 355 -9.20 18.02 12.48
C GLU A 355 -8.80 19.44 12.03
N ALA A 356 -8.91 20.42 12.93
CA ALA A 356 -8.41 21.77 12.68
C ALA A 356 -6.87 21.78 12.76
N HIS A 357 -6.31 21.10 13.75
CA HIS A 357 -4.87 20.97 13.93
C HIS A 357 -4.19 20.24 12.76
N GLU A 358 -4.76 19.13 12.28
CA GLU A 358 -4.22 18.39 11.12
C GLU A 358 -4.21 19.24 9.85
N ARG A 359 -5.27 20.03 9.61
CA ARG A 359 -5.32 20.96 8.47
C ARG A 359 -4.29 22.08 8.60
N GLU A 360 -4.02 22.54 9.81
CA GLU A 360 -2.97 23.51 10.09
C GLU A 360 -1.58 22.91 9.82
N GLN A 361 -1.31 21.71 10.31
CA GLN A 361 -0.07 20.96 10.05
C GLN A 361 0.19 20.74 8.55
N GLN A 362 -0.85 20.42 7.76
CA GLN A 362 -0.75 20.27 6.31
C GLN A 362 -0.39 21.58 5.59
N ARG A 363 -0.88 22.72 6.10
CA ARG A 363 -0.58 24.05 5.53
C ARG A 363 0.81 24.52 5.93
N ASN A 364 1.24 24.19 7.15
CA ASN A 364 2.50 24.62 7.74
C ASN A 364 3.58 23.54 7.53
N THR A 365 3.77 23.09 6.30
CA THR A 365 4.87 22.18 5.96
C THR A 365 6.17 22.94 5.73
N PHE A 366 7.30 22.25 5.86
CA PHE A 366 8.61 22.88 5.71
C PHE A 366 8.86 23.16 4.23
N ASN A 367 9.40 24.32 3.92
CA ASN A 367 9.69 24.69 2.55
C ASN A 367 11.08 24.16 2.11
N PHE A 368 11.08 23.10 1.29
CA PHE A 368 12.30 22.50 0.76
C PHE A 368 12.83 23.17 -0.53
N ASP A 369 12.18 24.21 -1.05
CA ASP A 369 12.48 24.78 -2.36
C ASP A 369 13.92 25.31 -2.44
N ALA A 370 14.38 26.02 -1.40
CA ALA A 370 15.71 26.62 -1.38
C ALA A 370 16.83 25.55 -1.45
N ILE A 371 16.75 24.53 -0.60
CA ILE A 371 17.73 23.44 -0.59
C ILE A 371 17.64 22.57 -1.84
N LEU A 372 16.43 22.32 -2.35
CA LEU A 372 16.23 21.61 -3.61
C LEU A 372 16.87 22.36 -4.78
N ALA A 373 16.70 23.68 -4.86
CA ALA A 373 17.31 24.50 -5.89
C ALA A 373 18.85 24.41 -5.84
N ALA A 374 19.44 24.49 -4.64
CA ALA A 374 20.88 24.33 -4.44
C ALA A 374 21.39 22.95 -4.89
N ILE A 375 20.70 21.86 -4.51
CA ILE A 375 21.07 20.49 -4.93
C ILE A 375 21.00 20.34 -6.45
N ARG A 376 19.98 20.93 -7.09
CA ARG A 376 19.80 20.86 -8.55
C ARG A 376 20.90 21.60 -9.31
N ALA A 377 21.34 22.74 -8.80
CA ALA A 377 22.37 23.59 -9.41
C ALA A 377 23.81 23.11 -9.12
N ALA A 378 24.01 22.24 -8.13
CA ALA A 378 25.33 21.80 -7.71
C ALA A 378 26.06 21.00 -8.80
N ASN A 379 27.36 21.24 -8.92
CA ASN A 379 28.27 20.46 -9.75
C ASN A 379 28.78 19.22 -8.98
N THR A 380 29.49 18.34 -9.69
CA THR A 380 30.00 17.09 -9.13
C THR A 380 30.95 17.27 -7.95
N LEU A 381 31.83 18.30 -7.98
CA LEU A 381 32.78 18.55 -6.89
C LEU A 381 32.06 18.98 -5.60
N ASP A 382 31.06 19.84 -5.72
CA ASP A 382 30.25 20.29 -4.58
C ASP A 382 29.41 19.14 -4.01
N LEU A 383 28.86 18.30 -4.88
CA LEU A 383 28.11 17.10 -4.47
C LEU A 383 29.02 16.10 -3.74
N ASP A 384 30.23 15.87 -4.24
CA ASP A 384 31.20 14.97 -3.59
C ASP A 384 31.65 15.52 -2.23
N ALA A 385 31.92 16.82 -2.14
CA ALA A 385 32.25 17.48 -0.87
C ALA A 385 31.09 17.31 0.13
N ALA A 386 29.87 17.62 -0.28
CA ALA A 386 28.68 17.49 0.56
C ALA A 386 28.43 16.04 1.02
N LEU A 387 28.52 15.05 0.13
CA LEU A 387 28.34 13.62 0.44
C LEU A 387 29.44 13.09 1.39
N ASN A 388 30.65 13.63 1.28
CA ASN A 388 31.76 13.37 2.19
C ASN A 388 31.75 14.25 3.44
N LYS A 389 30.70 15.08 3.62
CA LYS A 389 30.51 15.98 4.77
C LYS A 389 31.66 16.98 4.95
N THR A 390 32.34 17.30 3.86
CA THR A 390 33.45 18.25 3.80
C THR A 390 32.93 19.62 3.42
N ASP A 391 33.23 20.62 4.23
CA ASP A 391 32.90 22.00 3.89
C ASP A 391 33.91 22.53 2.86
N ASN A 392 33.39 22.92 1.69
CA ASN A 392 34.16 23.53 0.62
C ASN A 392 33.72 24.97 0.31
N GLY A 393 32.89 25.58 1.17
CA GLY A 393 32.39 26.95 1.00
C GLY A 393 31.41 27.15 -0.17
N SER A 394 30.92 26.05 -0.78
CA SER A 394 29.97 26.12 -1.90
C SER A 394 28.59 26.64 -1.47
N VAL A 395 27.80 27.06 -2.47
CA VAL A 395 26.39 27.42 -2.27
C VAL A 395 25.61 26.22 -1.71
N LEU A 396 25.93 25.00 -2.15
CA LEU A 396 25.31 23.78 -1.65
C LEU A 396 25.61 23.53 -0.17
N CYS A 397 26.87 23.66 0.26
CA CYS A 397 27.26 23.48 1.65
C CYS A 397 26.53 24.47 2.57
N ARG A 398 26.49 25.76 2.19
CA ARG A 398 25.73 26.77 2.95
C ARG A 398 24.23 26.46 3.00
N ALA A 399 23.64 26.04 1.88
CA ALA A 399 22.22 25.68 1.84
C ALA A 399 21.90 24.47 2.73
N LEU A 400 22.80 23.47 2.81
CA LEU A 400 22.63 22.32 3.70
C LEU A 400 22.66 22.73 5.17
N GLU A 401 23.60 23.59 5.57
CA GLU A 401 23.65 24.07 6.96
C GLU A 401 22.44 24.95 7.29
N GLU A 402 22.02 25.82 6.38
CA GLU A 402 20.82 26.64 6.56
C GLU A 402 19.57 25.77 6.69
N PHE A 403 19.41 24.75 5.83
CA PHE A 403 18.33 23.77 5.95
C PHE A 403 18.34 23.09 7.33
N ARG A 404 19.50 22.62 7.79
CA ARG A 404 19.60 21.95 9.10
C ARG A 404 19.26 22.89 10.23
N HIS A 405 19.74 24.13 10.18
CA HIS A 405 19.42 25.15 11.17
C HIS A 405 17.91 25.41 11.22
N GLN A 406 17.31 25.81 10.09
CA GLN A 406 15.88 26.13 9.99
C GLN A 406 14.99 24.95 10.38
N PHE A 407 15.32 23.73 9.92
CA PHE A 407 14.53 22.55 10.23
C PHE A 407 14.62 22.16 11.71
N SER A 408 15.81 22.29 12.32
CA SER A 408 15.99 22.02 13.75
C SER A 408 15.23 23.05 14.59
N GLU A 409 15.34 24.34 14.25
CA GLU A 409 14.60 25.41 14.90
C GLU A 409 13.09 25.18 14.83
N LEU A 410 12.57 24.89 13.63
CA LEU A 410 11.16 24.55 13.45
C LEU A 410 10.75 23.36 14.32
N SER A 411 11.47 22.24 14.23
CA SER A 411 11.15 21.00 14.95
C SER A 411 11.23 21.13 16.48
N ASN A 412 12.06 22.05 16.98
CA ASN A 412 12.19 22.37 18.41
C ASN A 412 11.07 23.30 18.91
N ASN A 413 10.55 24.17 18.04
CA ASN A 413 9.47 25.10 18.38
C ASN A 413 8.08 24.46 18.26
N GLU A 414 7.95 23.35 17.52
CA GLU A 414 6.71 22.59 17.42
C GLU A 414 6.38 21.84 18.71
N LYS A 415 5.32 22.28 19.41
CA LYS A 415 4.79 21.58 20.59
C LYS A 415 4.25 20.20 20.26
N ILE A 416 3.66 20.03 19.07
CA ILE A 416 3.11 18.76 18.57
C ILE A 416 3.85 18.44 17.29
N PHE A 417 4.44 17.25 17.23
CA PHE A 417 5.23 16.86 16.06
C PHE A 417 4.38 16.86 14.79
N ASN A 418 4.89 17.49 13.73
CA ASN A 418 4.21 17.52 12.45
C ASN A 418 4.77 16.48 11.45
N PRO A 419 4.08 15.33 11.27
CA PRO A 419 4.53 14.30 10.33
C PRO A 419 4.46 14.75 8.86
N GLN A 420 3.76 15.85 8.54
CA GLN A 420 3.62 16.36 7.18
C GLN A 420 4.94 16.88 6.62
N HIS A 421 5.89 17.28 7.47
CA HIS A 421 7.24 17.68 7.02
C HIS A 421 7.95 16.56 6.27
N LEU A 422 7.95 15.35 6.84
CA LEU A 422 8.59 14.20 6.23
C LEU A 422 7.85 13.71 4.98
N LEU A 423 6.51 13.74 5.01
CA LEU A 423 5.69 13.44 3.84
C LEU A 423 6.04 14.36 2.68
N ARG A 424 6.15 15.66 2.96
CA ARG A 424 6.55 16.66 1.98
C ARG A 424 7.96 16.41 1.45
N ALA A 425 8.93 16.05 2.31
CA ALA A 425 10.28 15.70 1.89
C ALA A 425 10.28 14.51 0.90
N PHE A 426 9.48 13.47 1.15
CA PHE A 426 9.34 12.35 0.22
C PHE A 426 8.71 12.75 -1.11
N GLU A 427 7.69 13.60 -1.12
CA GLU A 427 7.09 14.12 -2.37
C GLU A 427 8.13 14.88 -3.21
N VAL A 428 8.90 15.75 -2.57
CA VAL A 428 9.96 16.54 -3.21
C VAL A 428 11.06 15.62 -3.76
N TYR A 429 11.46 14.61 -2.99
CA TYR A 429 12.45 13.62 -3.44
C TYR A 429 11.99 12.84 -4.68
N ASN A 430 10.73 12.39 -4.70
CA ASN A 430 10.20 11.66 -5.87
C ASN A 430 10.11 12.56 -7.11
N ALA A 431 9.73 13.84 -6.95
CA ALA A 431 9.74 14.80 -8.04
C ALA A 431 11.16 15.06 -8.56
N LEU A 432 12.16 15.16 -7.66
CA LEU A 432 13.58 15.25 -8.03
C LEU A 432 14.02 13.99 -8.79
N TRP A 433 13.66 12.81 -8.30
CA TRP A 433 14.03 11.54 -8.93
C TRP A 433 13.51 11.43 -10.36
N ASN A 434 12.20 11.62 -10.55
CA ASN A 434 11.55 11.53 -11.86
C ASN A 434 12.18 12.50 -12.87
N ARG A 435 12.51 13.71 -12.42
CA ARG A 435 13.23 14.69 -13.24
C ARG A 435 14.60 14.18 -13.65
N CYS A 436 15.40 13.73 -12.68
CA CYS A 436 16.76 13.23 -12.92
C CYS A 436 16.80 12.03 -13.88
N GLU A 437 15.79 11.16 -13.83
CA GLU A 437 15.63 10.07 -14.80
C GLU A 437 15.27 10.59 -16.19
N GLY A 438 14.31 11.52 -16.28
CA GLY A 438 13.84 12.08 -17.55
C GLY A 438 14.91 12.86 -18.31
N ASP A 439 15.71 13.67 -17.61
CA ASP A 439 16.74 14.53 -18.23
C ASP A 439 18.16 13.97 -18.17
N SER A 440 18.36 12.83 -17.48
CA SER A 440 19.67 12.22 -17.25
C SER A 440 20.71 13.17 -16.60
N SER A 441 20.26 14.17 -15.83
CA SER A 441 21.11 15.20 -15.20
C SER A 441 21.85 14.76 -13.93
N ASP A 442 21.68 13.50 -13.51
CA ASP A 442 22.23 12.91 -12.28
C ASP A 442 22.62 11.43 -12.49
N ARG A 443 23.38 11.13 -13.55
CA ARG A 443 23.71 9.74 -13.94
C ARG A 443 24.46 8.95 -12.86
N ASP A 444 25.20 9.62 -11.98
CA ASP A 444 25.96 9.03 -10.88
C ASP A 444 25.16 8.99 -9.55
N TYR A 445 23.89 9.39 -9.59
CA TYR A 445 22.94 9.39 -8.48
C TYR A 445 23.31 10.33 -7.32
N LYS A 446 24.27 11.25 -7.48
CA LYS A 446 24.78 12.05 -6.37
C LYS A 446 23.75 13.02 -5.79
N LYS A 447 22.94 13.67 -6.63
CA LYS A 447 21.88 14.58 -6.17
C LYS A 447 20.80 13.81 -5.40
N ARG A 448 20.41 12.66 -5.93
CA ARG A 448 19.46 11.75 -5.27
C ARG A 448 20.03 11.20 -3.96
N ASP A 449 21.31 10.82 -3.93
CA ASP A 449 22.00 10.37 -2.72
C ASP A 449 22.06 11.43 -1.65
N LEU A 450 22.40 12.65 -2.04
CA LEU A 450 22.47 13.76 -1.11
C LEU A 450 21.11 14.09 -0.53
N PHE A 451 20.08 14.19 -1.36
CA PHE A 451 18.72 14.48 -0.90
C PHE A 451 18.21 13.39 0.06
N TRP A 452 18.38 12.12 -0.31
CA TRP A 452 17.96 11.00 0.52
C TRP A 452 18.67 11.01 1.88
N ARG A 453 20.00 11.02 1.87
CA ARG A 453 20.80 10.89 3.10
C ARG A 453 20.68 12.12 3.99
N GLN A 454 20.78 13.33 3.42
CA GLN A 454 20.99 14.55 4.19
C GLN A 454 19.76 15.44 4.33
N ILE A 455 18.70 15.23 3.53
CA ILE A 455 17.45 15.98 3.68
C ILE A 455 16.41 15.09 4.35
N ILE A 456 16.04 13.96 3.71
CA ILE A 456 15.09 13.02 4.30
C ILE A 456 15.64 12.49 5.62
N GLY A 457 16.86 11.94 5.62
CA GLY A 457 17.47 11.40 6.83
C GLY A 457 17.55 12.42 7.97
N TYR A 458 17.81 13.70 7.65
CA TYR A 458 17.93 14.73 8.68
C TYR A 458 16.56 15.09 9.26
N THR A 459 15.52 15.19 8.42
CA THR A 459 14.13 15.32 8.88
C THR A 459 13.70 14.16 9.78
N GLN A 460 14.17 12.94 9.49
CA GLN A 460 13.89 11.76 10.29
C GLN A 460 14.49 11.84 11.71
N ARG A 461 15.57 12.60 11.93
CA ARG A 461 16.20 12.73 13.26
C ARG A 461 15.27 13.25 14.35
N PHE A 462 14.21 13.97 13.98
CA PHE A 462 13.25 14.60 14.90
C PHE A 462 11.97 13.78 15.12
N MET A 463 11.91 12.55 14.60
CA MET A 463 10.75 11.69 14.81
C MET A 463 10.57 11.35 16.30
N PRO A 464 9.35 11.48 16.82
CA PRO A 464 8.99 10.89 18.10
C PRO A 464 9.23 9.37 18.11
N ALA A 465 9.44 8.81 19.30
CA ALA A 465 9.81 7.40 19.48
C ALA A 465 8.82 6.43 18.80
N CYS A 466 7.51 6.70 18.86
CA CYS A 466 6.51 5.83 18.26
C CYS A 466 6.64 5.74 16.72
N TYR A 467 6.96 6.85 16.05
CA TYR A 467 7.23 6.87 14.61
C TYR A 467 8.57 6.21 14.28
N ALA A 468 9.61 6.47 15.08
CA ALA A 468 10.91 5.82 14.91
C ALA A 468 10.80 4.28 15.06
N GLN A 469 10.04 3.80 16.04
CA GLN A 469 9.73 2.37 16.23
C GLN A 469 8.95 1.82 15.02
N ALA A 470 7.98 2.57 14.50
CA ALA A 470 7.21 2.18 13.31
C ALA A 470 8.08 2.09 12.05
N PHE A 471 9.06 2.97 11.88
CA PHE A 471 10.06 2.87 10.81
C PHE A 471 11.05 1.72 11.03
N SER A 472 11.37 1.41 12.28
CA SER A 472 12.29 0.31 12.66
C SER A 472 11.69 -1.07 12.42
N GLN A 473 10.43 -1.26 12.83
CA GLN A 473 9.61 -2.40 12.41
C GLN A 473 9.21 -2.31 10.94
N GLY A 474 9.24 -1.11 10.37
CA GLY A 474 8.91 -0.66 9.02
C GLY A 474 7.43 -0.71 8.63
N LEU A 475 7.03 0.34 7.94
CA LEU A 475 5.64 0.74 7.75
C LEU A 475 4.84 -0.24 6.89
N TYR A 476 5.47 -0.91 5.93
CA TYR A 476 4.82 -1.97 5.14
C TYR A 476 4.32 -3.13 6.01
N TYR A 477 5.02 -3.40 7.11
CA TYR A 477 4.61 -4.18 8.30
C TYR A 477 3.22 -3.86 8.84
N LEU A 478 2.92 -2.57 8.87
CA LEU A 478 1.88 -1.98 9.72
C LEU A 478 0.67 -1.51 8.92
N VAL A 479 0.84 -1.25 7.62
CA VAL A 479 -0.22 -0.74 6.75
C VAL A 479 -0.49 -1.66 5.56
N LYS A 480 -1.76 -1.94 5.30
CA LYS A 480 -2.19 -2.63 4.07
C LYS A 480 -2.16 -1.61 2.92
N VAL A 481 -1.17 -1.72 2.04
CA VAL A 481 -1.04 -0.91 0.83
C VAL A 481 -0.70 -1.86 -0.31
N ASP A 482 -1.55 -1.91 -1.34
CA ASP A 482 -1.36 -2.75 -2.53
C ASP A 482 -1.10 -4.24 -2.23
N GLN A 483 -1.62 -4.76 -1.10
CA GLN A 483 -1.42 -6.16 -0.67
C GLN A 483 -2.64 -7.04 -0.93
N LEU A 484 -2.38 -8.34 -1.13
CA LEU A 484 -3.41 -9.38 -1.30
C LEU A 484 -4.40 -9.39 -0.14
N ASP A 485 -5.64 -9.83 -0.40
CA ASP A 485 -6.70 -9.86 0.62
C ASP A 485 -6.44 -10.83 1.77
N SER A 486 -5.53 -11.80 1.59
CA SER A 486 -5.07 -12.70 2.65
C SER A 486 -4.02 -12.06 3.58
N TRP A 487 -3.39 -10.95 3.17
CA TRP A 487 -2.39 -10.29 4.01
C TRP A 487 -3.03 -9.56 5.20
N ARG A 488 -2.33 -9.56 6.34
CA ARG A 488 -2.76 -8.91 7.58
C ARG A 488 -1.60 -8.08 8.14
N PRO A 489 -1.87 -6.86 8.65
CA PRO A 489 -0.87 -6.08 9.36
C PRO A 489 -0.29 -6.85 10.54
N GLU A 490 1.01 -6.70 10.77
CA GLU A 490 1.65 -7.19 11.98
C GLU A 490 1.28 -6.32 13.18
N ALA A 491 1.32 -6.91 14.38
CA ALA A 491 1.21 -6.14 15.62
C ALA A 491 2.37 -5.15 15.75
N PHE A 492 2.08 -3.94 16.22
CA PHE A 492 3.08 -2.89 16.42
C PHE A 492 4.06 -3.28 17.54
N LYS A 493 5.36 -3.19 17.23
CA LYS A 493 6.48 -3.51 18.12
C LYS A 493 7.20 -2.22 18.49
N ARG A 494 7.33 -1.98 19.79
CA ARG A 494 8.01 -0.82 20.37
C ARG A 494 9.53 -1.05 20.47
N ASP A 495 10.15 -1.42 19.35
CA ASP A 495 11.59 -1.64 19.23
C ASP A 495 12.20 -0.61 18.26
N LEU A 496 13.39 -0.13 18.60
CA LEU A 496 14.15 0.83 17.80
C LEU A 496 15.20 0.14 16.91
N LYS A 497 15.40 -1.18 17.07
CA LYS A 497 16.26 -1.96 16.19
C LYS A 497 15.60 -2.14 14.82
N LEU A 498 16.33 -1.79 13.76
CA LEU A 498 15.87 -1.99 12.39
C LEU A 498 15.73 -3.49 12.09
N ARG A 499 14.58 -3.92 11.58
CA ARG A 499 14.29 -5.36 11.39
C ARG A 499 15.30 -6.09 10.50
N ARG A 500 15.78 -5.42 9.44
CA ARG A 500 16.63 -6.03 8.42
C ARG A 500 18.07 -5.52 8.48
N ASP A 501 18.47 -4.94 9.59
CA ASP A 501 19.79 -4.39 9.78
C ASP A 501 20.27 -4.58 11.22
N ASN A 502 21.55 -4.39 11.47
CA ASN A 502 22.11 -4.41 12.82
C ASN A 502 22.13 -3.01 13.47
N PHE A 503 21.59 -2.00 12.79
CA PHE A 503 21.45 -0.65 13.31
C PHE A 503 20.18 -0.46 14.13
N SER A 504 20.25 0.44 15.11
CA SER A 504 19.09 1.00 15.79
C SER A 504 18.86 2.44 15.34
N TYR A 505 17.61 2.86 15.31
CA TYR A 505 17.22 4.23 14.96
C TYR A 505 17.82 5.24 15.94
N PHE A 506 17.67 4.96 17.24
CA PHE A 506 18.18 5.74 18.34
C PHE A 506 19.06 4.86 19.26
N PRO A 507 19.99 5.46 20.02
CA PRO A 507 20.31 6.89 20.08
C PRO A 507 21.03 7.39 18.81
N LEU A 508 20.94 8.69 18.55
CA LEU A 508 21.74 9.31 17.50
C LEU A 508 23.23 9.35 17.93
N PRO A 509 24.18 9.22 16.99
CA PRO A 509 25.61 9.36 17.32
C PRO A 509 25.93 10.72 17.95
N ILE A 510 26.91 10.74 18.86
CA ILE A 510 27.41 11.96 19.52
C ILE A 510 28.11 12.87 18.50
N ASP A 511 28.76 12.29 17.48
CA ASP A 511 29.34 13.06 16.37
C ASP A 511 28.21 13.68 15.52
N SER A 512 28.19 15.01 15.49
CA SER A 512 27.12 15.82 14.91
C SER A 512 26.94 15.64 13.41
N ARG A 513 27.89 15.01 12.70
CA ARG A 513 27.83 14.79 11.24
C ARG A 513 27.95 13.31 10.82
N SER A 514 27.44 12.38 11.62
CA SER A 514 27.44 10.95 11.30
C SER A 514 26.07 10.29 11.47
N GLY A 515 25.87 9.15 10.80
CA GLY A 515 24.66 8.33 10.93
C GLY A 515 23.43 8.90 10.22
N LEU A 516 22.26 8.79 10.88
CA LEU A 516 20.97 9.21 10.33
C LEU A 516 20.98 10.71 10.01
N GLY A 517 20.71 11.06 8.75
CA GLY A 517 20.74 12.46 8.29
C GLY A 517 22.08 12.93 7.72
N PHE A 518 23.06 12.02 7.63
CA PHE A 518 24.38 12.31 7.06
C PHE A 518 24.87 11.16 6.18
N ASP A 519 24.93 9.97 6.76
CA ASP A 519 25.40 8.75 6.10
C ASP A 519 24.27 7.97 5.44
N PHE A 520 23.09 7.98 6.06
CA PHE A 520 21.92 7.26 5.56
C PHE A 520 20.61 7.93 5.97
N ALA A 521 19.54 7.49 5.33
CA ALA A 521 18.17 7.65 5.82
C ALA A 521 17.53 6.27 6.00
N ILE A 522 16.48 6.20 6.81
CA ILE A 522 15.78 4.96 7.13
C ILE A 522 14.61 4.77 6.17
N TYR A 523 14.57 3.58 5.61
CA TYR A 523 13.62 3.19 4.61
C TYR A 523 12.30 2.69 5.21
N ALA A 524 11.18 2.88 4.51
CA ALA A 524 9.87 2.41 4.97
C ALA A 524 9.78 0.86 5.05
N LEU A 525 10.64 0.12 4.32
CA LEU A 525 10.88 -1.32 4.54
C LEU A 525 12.12 -1.58 5.42
N MET A 526 12.30 -0.81 6.51
CA MET A 526 13.06 -1.21 7.71
C MET A 526 14.56 -1.52 7.52
N GLN A 527 15.22 -0.79 6.63
CA GLN A 527 16.69 -0.82 6.44
C GLN A 527 17.27 0.59 6.46
N ALA A 528 18.50 0.73 6.96
CA ALA A 528 19.32 1.91 6.67
C ALA A 528 19.74 1.84 5.20
N SER A 529 19.61 2.94 4.46
CA SER A 529 19.90 2.92 3.02
C SER A 529 20.62 4.17 2.55
N THR A 530 21.61 3.96 1.68
CA THR A 530 22.21 4.97 0.81
C THR A 530 21.49 4.94 -0.55
N ALA A 531 21.46 6.04 -1.31
CA ALA A 531 20.56 6.12 -2.47
C ALA A 531 20.95 5.23 -3.64
N ARG A 532 22.19 4.71 -3.72
CA ARG A 532 22.52 3.64 -4.68
C ARG A 532 21.65 2.39 -4.50
N ARG A 533 20.99 2.23 -3.35
CA ARG A 533 20.04 1.15 -3.04
C ARG A 533 18.57 1.60 -2.89
N CYS A 534 18.25 2.90 -2.86
CA CYS A 534 16.86 3.38 -2.84
C CYS A 534 16.35 3.52 -4.28
N VAL A 535 15.17 2.97 -4.55
CA VAL A 535 14.43 3.08 -5.82
C VAL A 535 13.07 3.72 -5.49
N PRO A 536 12.48 4.62 -6.30
CA PRO A 536 11.23 5.32 -5.95
C PRO A 536 10.04 4.40 -5.73
N ALA A 537 9.98 3.30 -6.49
CA ALA A 537 8.95 2.27 -6.33
C ALA A 537 8.98 1.66 -4.91
N LEU A 538 10.15 1.68 -4.28
CA LEU A 538 10.40 1.27 -2.92
C LEU A 538 10.16 2.47 -1.97
N CYS A 539 10.66 3.67 -2.27
CA CYS A 539 10.59 4.88 -1.43
C CYS A 539 9.23 5.64 -1.53
N ARG A 540 8.11 4.90 -1.67
CA ARG A 540 6.76 5.48 -1.88
C ARG A 540 6.27 6.30 -0.67
N PRO A 541 5.83 7.55 -0.87
CA PRO A 541 5.26 8.39 0.18
C PRO A 541 3.91 7.86 0.67
N LEU A 542 3.32 6.92 -0.08
CA LEU A 542 2.07 6.26 0.24
C LEU A 542 2.13 5.52 1.59
N PHE A 543 3.19 4.75 1.90
CA PHE A 543 3.25 4.01 3.17
C PHE A 543 3.30 4.94 4.39
N PRO A 544 4.21 5.95 4.45
CA PRO A 544 4.19 6.96 5.50
C PRO A 544 2.85 7.69 5.60
N LYS A 545 2.25 8.08 4.47
CA LYS A 545 0.97 8.80 4.44
C LYS A 545 -0.17 7.95 5.01
N THR A 546 -0.34 6.74 4.52
CA THR A 546 -1.38 5.81 5.00
C THR A 546 -1.20 5.51 6.49
N PHE A 547 0.03 5.34 6.98
CA PHE A 547 0.27 5.13 8.40
C PHE A 547 -0.17 6.33 9.25
N VAL A 548 0.18 7.54 8.82
CA VAL A 548 -0.22 8.79 9.48
C VAL A 548 -1.75 8.93 9.46
N GLU A 549 -2.40 8.71 8.31
CA GLU A 549 -3.86 8.78 8.17
C GLU A 549 -4.58 7.75 9.08
N GLN A 550 -4.05 6.53 9.21
CA GLN A 550 -4.59 5.51 10.12
C GLN A 550 -4.46 5.92 11.59
N LYS A 551 -3.30 6.43 12.01
CA LYS A 551 -3.10 6.91 13.40
C LYS A 551 -4.02 8.11 13.69
N GLN A 552 -4.17 9.03 12.74
CA GLN A 552 -5.12 10.14 12.83
C GLN A 552 -6.57 9.66 12.98
N LEU A 553 -6.99 8.71 12.14
CA LEU A 553 -8.35 8.13 12.22
C LEU A 553 -8.60 7.46 13.59
N ALA A 554 -7.65 6.64 14.06
CA ALA A 554 -7.75 5.98 15.37
C ALA A 554 -7.89 7.02 16.50
N PHE A 555 -7.16 8.13 16.41
CA PHE A 555 -7.23 9.20 17.39
C PHE A 555 -8.57 9.95 17.39
N ARG A 556 -9.13 10.21 16.19
CA ARG A 556 -10.47 10.80 16.05
C ARG A 556 -11.53 9.91 16.70
N THR A 557 -11.43 8.59 16.55
CA THR A 557 -12.33 7.62 17.20
C THR A 557 -12.21 7.67 18.72
N LEU A 558 -10.98 7.67 19.24
CA LEU A 558 -10.70 7.70 20.67
C LEU A 558 -11.34 8.90 21.39
N ARG A 559 -11.27 10.09 20.77
CA ARG A 559 -11.87 11.32 21.31
C ARG A 559 -13.41 11.27 21.32
N ARG A 560 -14.03 10.58 20.35
CA ARG A 560 -15.49 10.43 20.28
C ARG A 560 -16.01 9.51 21.39
N GLU A 561 -15.35 8.38 21.62
CA GLU A 561 -15.71 7.45 22.69
C GLU A 561 -15.65 8.09 24.08
N GLY A 562 -14.63 8.91 24.34
CA GLY A 562 -14.50 9.63 25.62
C GLY A 562 -15.66 10.60 25.93
N ARG A 563 -16.41 11.04 24.91
CA ARG A 563 -17.61 11.88 25.06
C ARG A 563 -18.91 11.09 25.21
N VAL A 564 -18.93 9.81 24.84
CA VAL A 564 -20.15 8.98 24.88
C VAL A 564 -20.33 8.37 26.28
N GLN A 565 -19.24 7.94 26.93
CA GLN A 565 -19.29 7.35 28.28
C GLN A 565 -19.67 8.36 29.39
N SER A 566 -19.46 9.66 29.18
CA SER A 566 -19.82 10.70 30.16
C SER A 566 -21.34 10.98 30.26
N ARG A 567 -22.18 10.33 29.45
CA ARG A 567 -23.65 10.49 29.49
C ARG A 567 -24.39 9.35 30.19
N GLU A 568 -23.77 8.19 30.39
CA GLU A 568 -24.41 7.05 31.08
C GLU A 568 -24.24 7.11 32.61
N GLN A 569 -23.32 7.93 33.13
CA GLN A 569 -23.10 8.08 34.58
C GLN A 569 -24.05 9.08 35.29
N SER A 570 -25.05 9.64 34.60
CA SER A 570 -26.07 10.49 35.25
C SER A 570 -27.32 9.74 35.74
N ASP A 571 -27.47 8.45 35.44
CA ASP A 571 -28.68 7.68 35.82
C ASP A 571 -28.55 6.86 37.12
N GLU A 572 -27.37 6.78 37.75
CA GLU A 572 -27.20 6.06 39.02
C GLU A 572 -27.58 6.87 40.28
N ARG A 573 -27.97 8.15 40.16
CA ARG A 573 -28.48 8.95 41.30
C ARG A 573 -30.00 8.95 41.45
N ARG A 574 -30.72 8.04 40.78
CA ARG A 574 -32.19 7.97 40.86
C ARG A 574 -32.72 6.59 41.23
N CYS A 575 -32.07 5.87 42.16
CA CYS A 575 -32.67 4.71 42.82
C CYS A 575 -32.14 4.50 44.25
N VAL A 576 -32.12 5.56 45.07
CA VAL A 576 -32.01 5.45 46.54
C VAL A 576 -33.15 6.23 47.20
N VAL A 577 -34.39 5.94 46.82
CA VAL A 577 -35.59 6.20 47.65
C VAL A 577 -36.68 5.23 47.19
N LYS A 578 -36.71 4.01 47.74
CA LYS A 578 -37.91 3.18 47.93
C LYS A 578 -37.55 1.91 48.72
N SER A 579 -37.04 2.13 49.92
CA SER A 579 -37.16 1.21 51.04
C SER A 579 -37.70 2.05 52.18
N MET A 580 -39.03 2.11 52.30
CA MET A 580 -39.81 2.27 53.53
C MET A 580 -41.27 2.55 53.17
N ARG A 581 -42.13 1.67 53.70
CA ARG A 581 -43.60 1.58 53.64
C ARG A 581 -44.18 0.86 52.43
#